data_AF-A0A0G1X8S4-F1
#
_entry.id   AF-A0A0G1X8S4-F1
#
_cell.length_a   1.000
_cell.length_b   1.000
_cell.length_c   1.000
_cell.angle_alpha   90.00
_cell.angle_beta   90.00
_cell.angle_gamma   90.00
#
_symmetry.space_group_name_H-M   'P 1'
#
loop_
_entity.id
_entity.type
_entity.pdbx_description
1 polymer ?
#
loop_
_entity_poly.entity_id
_entity_poly.type
_entity_poly.pdbx_seq_one_letter_code
_entity_poly.pdbx_strand_id
1 'polypeptide(L)'
;MGVQRLSSFPGIALVIVVLLSIFTFIALQKRSKTLFLILVFAAVNILSILFFRTDAQSRHFLPFLPLFFVLTGGALGYLIDLKNNLKVPILLIVIVLSLVNLLTLVTSHASYGLSDKMKAVKYIAQNTETGKFHFDSVGDCHKWGYRYLFSYLNHEPASSYLDPEFSWMYQAKPHPQDATVKATIVSPNKNIPQPDWLLDKRKQLRDRAHDRAKFGNVEVYLEKL
;
A
#
# COMPACT_ATOMS: atom_id res chain seq x y z
N MET A 1 5.50 -4.01 -16.96
CA MET A 1 4.34 -3.92 -16.05
C MET A 1 3.32 -4.96 -16.50
N GLY A 2 3.16 -6.04 -15.75
CA GLY A 2 2.17 -7.06 -16.07
C GLY A 2 0.77 -6.52 -15.78
N VAL A 3 -0.01 -6.29 -16.83
CA VAL A 3 -1.45 -6.07 -16.73
C VAL A 3 -2.03 -7.33 -16.09
N GLN A 4 -2.30 -7.30 -14.79
CA GLN A 4 -3.21 -8.29 -14.20
C GLN A 4 -4.54 -8.10 -14.93
N ARG A 5 -4.81 -9.00 -15.88
CA ARG A 5 -6.04 -8.99 -16.66
C ARG A 5 -7.22 -8.98 -15.69
N LEU A 6 -8.21 -8.15 -16.03
CA LEU A 6 -9.51 -7.98 -15.39
C LEU A 6 -10.38 -9.27 -15.32
N SER A 7 -9.82 -10.47 -15.38
CA SER A 7 -10.59 -11.71 -15.41
C SER A 7 -11.43 -11.95 -14.15
N SER A 8 -11.07 -11.32 -13.01
CA SER A 8 -11.83 -11.41 -11.75
C SER A 8 -12.82 -10.25 -11.53
N PHE A 9 -12.81 -9.23 -12.39
CA PHE A 9 -13.71 -8.09 -12.32
C PHE A 9 -15.20 -8.37 -12.59
N PRO A 10 -15.60 -9.31 -13.50
CA PRO A 10 -17.02 -9.48 -13.81
C PRO A 10 -17.83 -10.00 -12.61
N GLY A 11 -17.22 -10.81 -11.72
CA GLY A 11 -17.90 -11.33 -10.53
C GLY A 11 -18.20 -10.26 -9.48
N ILE A 12 -17.23 -9.39 -9.18
CA ILE A 12 -17.42 -8.31 -8.19
C ILE A 12 -18.39 -7.26 -8.72
N ALA A 13 -18.30 -6.90 -10.00
CA ALA A 13 -19.24 -6.00 -10.63
C ALA A 13 -20.67 -6.54 -10.57
N LEU A 14 -20.88 -7.84 -10.84
CA LEU A 14 -22.17 -8.49 -10.72
C LEU A 14 -22.72 -8.42 -9.29
N VAL A 15 -21.89 -8.69 -8.28
CA VAL A 15 -22.29 -8.59 -6.86
C VAL A 15 -22.72 -7.17 -6.51
N ILE A 16 -21.96 -6.15 -6.94
CA ILE A 16 -22.31 -4.74 -6.70
C ILE A 16 -23.63 -4.38 -7.38
N VAL A 17 -23.87 -4.83 -8.61
CA VAL A 17 -25.13 -4.58 -9.34
C VAL A 17 -26.31 -5.26 -8.64
N VAL A 18 -26.16 -6.49 -8.18
CA VAL A 18 -27.20 -7.21 -7.43
C VAL A 18 -27.51 -6.49 -6.12
N LEU A 19 -26.48 -6.10 -5.36
CA LEU A 19 -26.65 -5.35 -4.11
C LEU A 19 -27.31 -3.99 -4.34
N LEU A 20 -26.91 -3.25 -5.38
CA LEU A 20 -27.54 -1.97 -5.74
C LEU A 20 -29.00 -2.16 -6.17
N SER A 21 -29.33 -3.22 -6.89
CA SER A 21 -30.70 -3.54 -7.29
C SER A 21 -31.60 -3.82 -6.09
N ILE A 22 -31.13 -4.66 -5.15
CA ILE A 22 -31.84 -4.95 -3.89
C ILE A 22 -32.02 -3.66 -3.09
N PHE A 23 -30.98 -2.84 -2.98
CA PHE A 23 -31.03 -1.62 -2.18
C PHE A 23 -31.91 -0.54 -2.81
N THR A 24 -31.92 -0.43 -4.15
CA THR A 24 -32.83 0.44 -4.89
C THR A 24 -34.28 0.01 -4.66
N PHE A 25 -34.57 -1.29 -4.71
CA PHE A 25 -35.89 -1.83 -4.39
C PHE A 25 -36.34 -1.47 -2.97
N ILE A 26 -35.47 -1.65 -1.97
CA ILE A 26 -35.76 -1.29 -0.56
C ILE A 26 -35.96 0.23 -0.43
N ALA A 27 -35.15 1.05 -1.10
CA ALA A 27 -35.24 2.51 -1.08
C ALA A 27 -36.58 3.01 -1.63
N LEU A 28 -37.03 2.42 -2.75
CA LEU A 28 -38.31 2.72 -3.38
C LEU A 28 -39.49 2.32 -2.49
N GLN A 29 -39.42 1.16 -1.83
CA GLN A 29 -40.48 0.73 -0.90
C GLN A 29 -40.55 1.57 0.38
N LYS A 30 -39.42 1.83 1.03
CA LYS A 30 -39.38 2.52 2.33
C LYS A 30 -39.41 4.05 2.22
N ARG A 31 -39.31 4.63 1.01
CA ARG A 31 -39.17 6.08 0.75
C ARG A 31 -38.15 6.79 1.66
N SER A 32 -37.06 6.08 2.00
CA SER A 32 -36.08 6.58 2.96
C SER A 32 -35.08 7.53 2.30
N LYS A 33 -34.98 8.75 2.83
CA LYS A 33 -33.97 9.75 2.40
C LYS A 33 -32.54 9.24 2.58
N THR A 34 -32.28 8.44 3.62
CA THR A 34 -30.97 7.84 3.86
C THR A 34 -30.60 6.83 2.78
N LEU A 35 -31.55 5.98 2.37
CA LEU A 35 -31.32 5.00 1.31
C LEU A 35 -31.09 5.71 -0.04
N PHE A 36 -31.81 6.79 -0.31
CA PHE A 36 -31.59 7.63 -1.48
C PHE A 36 -30.17 8.23 -1.51
N LEU A 37 -29.68 8.77 -0.39
CA LEU A 37 -28.32 9.33 -0.32
C LEU A 37 -27.23 8.28 -0.60
N ILE A 38 -27.42 7.03 -0.14
CA ILE A 38 -26.49 5.93 -0.41
C ILE A 38 -26.48 5.58 -1.90
N LEU A 39 -27.64 5.60 -2.56
CA LEU A 39 -27.73 5.39 -4.02
C LEU A 39 -27.08 6.52 -4.81
N VAL A 40 -27.26 7.78 -4.37
CA VAL A 40 -26.56 8.93 -4.96
C VAL A 40 -25.05 8.78 -4.80
N PHE A 41 -24.57 8.41 -3.62
CA PHE A 41 -23.15 8.14 -3.39
C PHE A 41 -22.62 7.02 -4.30
N ALA A 42 -23.37 5.92 -4.46
CA ALA A 42 -23.02 4.85 -5.38
C ALA A 42 -22.93 5.33 -6.83
N ALA A 43 -23.93 6.10 -7.28
CA ALA A 43 -23.98 6.65 -8.63
C ALA A 43 -22.78 7.57 -8.89
N VAL A 44 -22.46 8.49 -7.96
CA VAL A 44 -21.29 9.38 -8.10
C VAL A 44 -20.01 8.57 -8.28
N ASN A 45 -19.78 7.54 -7.46
CA ASN A 45 -18.58 6.71 -7.57
C ASN A 45 -18.52 5.93 -8.88
N ILE A 46 -19.64 5.38 -9.37
CA ILE A 46 -19.72 4.69 -10.66
C ILE A 46 -19.42 5.65 -11.80
N LEU A 47 -20.07 6.82 -11.81
CA LEU A 47 -19.85 7.84 -12.82
C LEU A 47 -18.40 8.34 -12.80
N SER A 48 -17.80 8.52 -11.63
CA SER A 48 -16.38 8.88 -11.52
C SER A 48 -15.47 7.87 -12.22
N ILE A 49 -15.70 6.56 -12.05
CA ILE A 49 -14.90 5.53 -12.74
C ILE A 49 -15.16 5.54 -14.26
N LEU A 50 -16.42 5.69 -14.69
CA LEU A 50 -16.77 5.68 -16.11
C LEU A 50 -16.22 6.91 -16.87
N PHE A 51 -16.24 8.09 -16.23
CA PHE A 51 -15.81 9.34 -16.87
C PHE A 51 -14.31 9.61 -16.72
N PHE A 52 -13.67 9.21 -15.62
CA PHE A 52 -12.22 9.30 -15.50
C PHE A 52 -11.57 8.09 -16.19
N ARG A 53 -11.21 8.26 -17.47
CA ARG A 53 -10.41 7.33 -18.30
C ARG A 53 -8.99 7.16 -17.75
N THR A 54 -8.88 6.64 -16.54
CA THR A 54 -7.62 6.22 -15.94
C THR A 54 -7.52 4.71 -16.08
N ASP A 55 -6.30 4.18 -16.22
CA ASP A 55 -6.08 2.75 -16.07
C ASP A 55 -6.70 2.32 -14.74
N ALA A 56 -7.71 1.46 -14.79
CA ALA A 56 -8.52 1.07 -13.64
C ALA A 56 -7.69 0.24 -12.65
N GLN A 57 -6.88 0.91 -11.85
CA GLN A 57 -6.10 0.30 -10.78
C GLN A 57 -6.98 0.04 -9.55
N SER A 58 -6.65 -1.00 -8.79
CA SER A 58 -7.41 -1.43 -7.60
C SER A 58 -7.71 -0.31 -6.60
N ARG A 59 -6.80 0.68 -6.47
CA ARG A 59 -6.98 1.85 -5.60
C ARG A 59 -8.20 2.72 -5.95
N HIS A 60 -8.63 2.77 -7.22
CA HIS A 60 -9.79 3.58 -7.64
C HIS A 60 -11.11 2.97 -7.16
N PHE A 61 -11.11 1.71 -6.72
CA PHE A 61 -12.27 1.03 -6.16
C PHE A 61 -12.35 1.14 -4.63
N LEU A 62 -11.35 1.74 -3.98
CA LEU A 62 -11.36 1.91 -2.52
C LEU A 62 -12.60 2.68 -2.01
N PRO A 63 -13.12 3.71 -2.71
CA PRO A 63 -14.37 4.38 -2.33
C PRO A 63 -15.63 3.49 -2.35
N PHE A 64 -15.60 2.34 -3.05
CA PHE A 64 -16.70 1.38 -3.05
C PHE A 64 -16.71 0.49 -1.82
N LEU A 65 -15.62 0.45 -1.05
CA LEU A 65 -15.51 -0.42 0.11
C LEU A 65 -16.52 -0.06 1.22
N PRO A 66 -16.70 1.23 1.62
CA PRO A 66 -17.77 1.60 2.53
C PRO A 66 -19.17 1.30 1.98
N LEU A 67 -19.38 1.54 0.68
CA LEU A 67 -20.65 1.25 0.03
C LEU A 67 -20.99 -0.24 0.11
N PHE A 68 -20.03 -1.11 -0.18
CA PHE A 68 -20.20 -2.55 -0.05
C PHE A 68 -20.71 -2.95 1.34
N PHE A 69 -20.07 -2.46 2.42
CA PHE A 69 -20.48 -2.79 3.78
C PHE A 69 -21.89 -2.26 4.12
N VAL A 70 -22.23 -1.05 3.67
CA VAL A 70 -23.56 -0.47 3.90
C VAL A 70 -24.64 -1.25 3.15
N LEU A 71 -24.41 -1.61 1.89
CA LEU A 71 -25.34 -2.39 1.08
C LEU A 71 -25.54 -3.80 1.65
N THR A 72 -24.44 -4.48 2.02
CA THR A 72 -24.49 -5.80 2.62
C THR A 72 -25.20 -5.76 3.98
N GLY A 73 -24.87 -4.79 4.84
CA GLY A 73 -25.54 -4.63 6.14
C GLY A 73 -27.03 -4.36 6.01
N GLY A 74 -27.43 -3.50 5.07
CA GLY A 74 -28.84 -3.23 4.77
C GLY A 74 -29.59 -4.46 4.23
N ALA A 75 -28.98 -5.22 3.32
CA ALA A 75 -29.55 -6.46 2.80
C ALA A 75 -29.72 -7.52 3.90
N LEU A 76 -28.72 -7.70 4.76
CA LEU A 76 -28.81 -8.61 5.91
C LEU A 76 -29.87 -8.16 6.91
N GLY A 77 -29.94 -6.86 7.23
CA GLY A 77 -30.99 -6.32 8.10
C GLY A 77 -32.39 -6.56 7.54
N TYR A 78 -32.59 -6.36 6.24
CA TYR A 78 -33.86 -6.65 5.57
C TYR A 78 -34.24 -8.14 5.63
N LEU A 79 -33.28 -9.06 5.48
CA LEU A 79 -33.52 -10.50 5.63
C LEU A 79 -33.93 -10.88 7.06
N ILE A 80 -33.36 -10.22 8.08
CA ILE A 80 -33.74 -10.40 9.48
C ILE A 80 -35.17 -9.93 9.71
N ASP A 81 -35.54 -8.76 9.18
CA ASP A 81 -36.89 -8.20 9.29
C ASP A 81 -37.95 -9.12 8.64
N LEU A 82 -37.62 -9.73 7.50
CA LEU A 82 -38.50 -10.67 6.80
C LEU A 82 -38.73 -11.98 7.57
N LYS A 83 -37.69 -12.48 8.24
CA LYS A 83 -37.74 -13.80 8.89
C LYS A 83 -36.89 -13.80 10.15
N ASN A 84 -37.53 -13.57 11.29
CA ASN A 84 -36.86 -13.39 12.58
C ASN A 84 -35.99 -14.60 13.00
N ASN A 85 -36.29 -15.81 12.51
CA ASN A 85 -35.47 -16.99 12.77
C ASN A 85 -34.08 -16.96 12.10
N LEU A 86 -33.85 -16.02 11.16
CA LEU A 86 -32.54 -15.81 10.52
C LEU A 86 -31.63 -14.88 11.33
N LYS A 87 -32.13 -14.24 12.39
CA LYS A 87 -31.35 -13.29 13.19
C LYS A 87 -30.07 -13.90 13.76
N VAL A 88 -30.20 -15.04 14.44
CA VAL A 88 -29.07 -15.75 15.06
C VAL A 88 -28.05 -16.23 14.02
N PRO A 89 -28.43 -16.97 12.95
CA PRO A 89 -27.44 -17.43 11.97
C PRO A 89 -26.78 -16.26 11.22
N ILE A 90 -27.51 -15.20 10.87
CA ILE A 90 -26.91 -14.02 10.23
C ILE A 90 -25.90 -13.34 11.15
N LEU A 91 -26.23 -13.15 12.43
CA LEU A 91 -25.30 -12.57 13.40
C LEU A 91 -24.04 -13.41 13.55
N LEU A 92 -24.18 -14.73 13.59
CA LEU A 92 -23.05 -15.66 13.70
C LEU A 92 -22.15 -15.58 12.46
N ILE A 93 -22.73 -15.50 11.26
CA ILE A 93 -21.98 -15.29 10.01
C ILE A 93 -21.20 -13.96 10.06
N VAL A 94 -21.83 -12.87 10.50
CA VAL A 94 -21.17 -11.56 10.61
C VAL A 94 -19.99 -11.63 11.58
N ILE A 95 -20.18 -12.23 12.76
CA ILE A 95 -19.12 -12.40 13.75
C ILE A 95 -17.95 -13.21 13.17
N VAL A 96 -18.23 -14.35 12.53
CA VAL A 96 -17.19 -15.18 11.92
C VAL A 96 -16.44 -14.41 10.84
N LEU A 97 -17.14 -13.70 9.94
CA LEU A 97 -16.51 -12.87 8.92
C LEU A 97 -15.64 -11.77 9.53
N SER A 98 -16.12 -11.08 10.56
CA SER A 98 -15.34 -10.08 11.28
C SER A 98 -14.07 -10.68 11.89
N LEU A 99 -14.16 -11.85 12.52
CA LEU A 99 -13.01 -12.54 13.10
C LEU A 99 -11.99 -12.97 12.03
N VAL A 100 -12.44 -13.49 10.88
CA VAL A 100 -11.55 -13.85 9.77
C VAL A 100 -10.82 -12.63 9.20
N ASN A 101 -11.51 -11.50 9.08
CA ASN A 101 -10.88 -10.25 8.62
C ASN A 101 -9.90 -9.68 9.66
N LEU A 102 -10.25 -9.74 10.96
CA LEU A 102 -9.34 -9.34 12.04
C LEU A 102 -8.10 -10.25 12.11
N LEU A 103 -8.27 -11.55 11.91
CA LEU A 103 -7.16 -12.48 11.81
C LEU A 103 -6.22 -12.07 10.68
N THR A 104 -6.77 -11.74 9.51
CA THR A 104 -5.98 -11.27 8.36
C THR A 104 -5.17 -10.01 8.68
N LEU A 105 -5.73 -9.07 9.45
CA LEU A 105 -5.00 -7.89 9.93
C LEU A 105 -3.81 -8.29 10.81
N VAL A 106 -4.01 -9.19 11.78
CA VAL A 106 -2.98 -9.59 12.75
C VAL A 106 -1.92 -10.49 12.11
N THR A 107 -2.27 -11.33 11.14
CA THR A 107 -1.34 -12.23 10.45
C THR A 107 -0.69 -11.59 9.21
N SER A 108 -1.11 -10.38 8.82
CA SER A 108 -0.53 -9.72 7.66
C SER A 108 0.94 -9.34 7.93
N HIS A 109 1.85 -9.94 7.16
CA HIS A 109 3.27 -9.60 7.20
C HIS A 109 3.65 -8.78 5.96
N ALA A 110 4.02 -7.53 6.18
CA ALA A 110 4.54 -6.67 5.13
C ALA A 110 6.00 -7.06 4.78
N SER A 111 6.19 -7.60 3.59
CA SER A 111 7.51 -8.01 3.05
C SER A 111 8.56 -6.88 2.97
N TYR A 112 8.14 -5.63 3.06
CA TYR A 112 8.99 -4.42 3.15
C TYR A 112 8.46 -3.48 4.24
N GLY A 113 8.01 -4.07 5.35
CA GLY A 113 7.41 -3.35 6.46
C GLY A 113 8.39 -2.41 7.17
N LEU A 114 7.84 -1.54 8.02
CA LEU A 114 8.62 -0.53 8.76
C LEU A 114 9.76 -1.15 9.57
N SER A 115 9.57 -2.34 10.14
CA SER A 115 10.61 -3.05 10.90
C SER A 115 11.89 -3.27 10.09
N ASP A 116 11.79 -3.87 8.91
CA ASP A 116 12.97 -4.18 8.08
C ASP A 116 13.59 -2.90 7.51
N LYS A 117 12.77 -1.91 7.16
CA LYS A 117 13.25 -0.59 6.75
C LYS A 117 14.04 0.10 7.87
N MET A 118 13.51 0.08 9.08
CA MET A 118 14.17 0.67 10.25
C MET A 118 15.48 -0.04 10.57
N LYS A 119 15.54 -1.38 10.46
CA LYS A 119 16.79 -2.14 10.62
C LYS A 119 17.82 -1.75 9.58
N ALA A 120 17.43 -1.61 8.32
CA ALA A 120 18.31 -1.16 7.24
C ALA A 120 18.86 0.25 7.48
N VAL A 121 18.01 1.21 7.87
CA VAL A 121 18.43 2.58 8.18
C VAL A 121 19.34 2.63 9.41
N LYS A 122 19.00 1.91 10.48
CA LYS A 122 19.85 1.82 11.68
C LYS A 122 21.21 1.20 11.38
N TYR A 123 21.25 0.18 10.53
CA TYR A 123 22.51 -0.41 10.09
C TYR A 123 23.39 0.60 9.36
N ILE A 124 22.82 1.39 8.44
CA ILE A 124 23.58 2.46 7.78
C ILE A 124 24.05 3.48 8.82
N ALA A 125 23.17 3.93 9.71
CA ALA A 125 23.52 4.92 10.73
C ALA A 125 24.62 4.47 11.70
N GLN A 126 24.73 3.16 11.97
CA GLN A 126 25.79 2.59 12.79
C GLN A 126 27.14 2.49 12.06
N ASN A 127 27.14 2.49 10.73
CA ASN A 127 28.32 2.27 9.89
C ASN A 127 28.71 3.50 9.05
N THR A 128 28.03 4.63 9.23
CA THR A 128 28.34 5.90 8.58
C THR A 128 28.29 7.03 9.59
N GLU A 129 29.05 8.09 9.34
CA GLU A 129 28.92 9.33 10.11
C GLU A 129 27.77 10.18 9.56
N THR A 130 27.03 10.86 10.45
CA THR A 130 25.97 11.80 10.07
C THR A 130 26.52 12.86 9.12
N GLY A 131 25.82 13.12 8.01
CA GLY A 131 26.23 14.12 7.03
C GLY A 131 27.47 13.73 6.21
N LYS A 132 27.96 12.48 6.29
CA LYS A 132 29.15 12.00 5.56
C LYS A 132 28.87 10.87 4.58
N PHE A 133 27.61 10.64 4.23
CA PHE A 133 27.25 9.61 3.25
C PHE A 133 26.20 10.11 2.25
N HIS A 134 26.31 9.62 1.02
CA HIS A 134 25.27 9.74 0.00
C HIS A 134 24.31 8.55 0.13
N PHE A 135 23.01 8.82 0.18
CA PHE A 135 21.97 7.81 0.30
C PHE A 135 21.22 7.57 -1.02
N ASP A 136 21.33 6.35 -1.54
CA ASP A 136 20.66 5.89 -2.75
C ASP A 136 19.67 4.74 -2.43
N SER A 137 18.60 4.61 -3.21
CA SER A 137 17.59 3.55 -3.02
C SER A 137 17.11 3.01 -4.36
N VAL A 138 17.29 1.71 -4.55
CA VAL A 138 17.00 1.01 -5.79
C VAL A 138 15.87 0.00 -5.57
N GLY A 139 14.88 0.03 -6.44
CA GLY A 139 13.76 -0.90 -6.40
C GLY A 139 12.54 -0.33 -7.13
N ASP A 140 11.44 -1.06 -6.99
CA ASP A 140 10.13 -0.64 -7.50
C ASP A 140 9.44 0.30 -6.48
N CYS A 141 8.14 0.15 -6.23
CA CYS A 141 7.40 0.92 -5.23
C CYS A 141 7.96 0.84 -3.79
N HIS A 142 8.78 -0.16 -3.46
CA HIS A 142 9.33 -0.33 -2.12
C HIS A 142 10.55 0.56 -1.81
N LYS A 143 11.15 1.21 -2.83
CA LYS A 143 12.32 2.07 -2.65
C LYS A 143 12.06 3.35 -1.85
N TRP A 144 10.81 3.76 -1.72
CA TRP A 144 10.43 5.03 -1.08
C TRP A 144 10.39 4.96 0.45
N GLY A 145 10.48 6.12 1.10
CA GLY A 145 10.24 6.30 2.54
C GLY A 145 11.46 6.14 3.45
N TYR A 146 12.65 5.81 2.93
CA TYR A 146 13.86 5.65 3.77
C TYR A 146 14.47 6.98 4.22
N ARG A 147 14.50 8.02 3.36
CA ARG A 147 15.12 9.32 3.70
C ARG A 147 14.51 9.97 4.95
N TYR A 148 13.20 9.82 5.12
CA TYR A 148 12.50 10.30 6.32
C TYR A 148 12.93 9.54 7.59
N LEU A 149 13.23 8.24 7.49
CA LEU A 149 13.67 7.45 8.64
C LEU A 149 15.06 7.89 9.14
N PHE A 150 15.93 8.35 8.25
CA PHE A 150 17.20 8.97 8.65
C PHE A 150 16.98 10.27 9.44
N SER A 151 16.05 11.13 9.01
CA SER A 151 15.65 12.32 9.77
C SER A 151 15.05 11.96 11.13
N TYR A 152 14.20 10.94 11.19
CA TYR A 152 13.63 10.44 12.45
C TYR A 152 14.71 9.97 13.44
N LEU A 153 15.82 9.41 12.95
CA LEU A 153 16.96 8.98 13.77
C LEU A 153 17.99 10.09 14.03
N ASN A 154 17.77 11.32 13.56
CA ASN A 154 18.76 12.41 13.58
C ASN A 154 20.10 12.03 12.92
N HIS A 155 20.06 11.17 11.91
CA HIS A 155 21.24 10.67 11.18
C HIS A 155 21.11 10.99 9.68
N GLU A 156 20.99 12.27 9.35
CA GLU A 156 20.73 12.68 7.97
C GLU A 156 21.94 12.42 7.04
N PRO A 157 21.71 11.99 5.78
CA PRO A 157 22.77 11.87 4.78
C PRO A 157 23.26 13.24 4.32
N ALA A 158 24.48 13.29 3.77
CA ALA A 158 25.02 14.45 3.08
C ALA A 158 24.18 14.79 1.84
N SER A 159 23.69 13.78 1.13
CA SER A 159 22.77 13.93 0.02
C SER A 159 21.98 12.64 -0.21
N SER A 160 20.84 12.74 -0.89
CA SER A 160 19.97 11.62 -1.21
C SER A 160 19.39 11.71 -2.61
N TYR A 161 19.09 10.56 -3.21
CA TYR A 161 18.34 10.45 -4.45
C TYR A 161 16.97 11.17 -4.45
N LEU A 162 16.44 11.58 -3.29
CA LEU A 162 15.18 12.31 -3.12
C LEU A 162 15.34 13.83 -2.97
N ASP A 163 16.57 14.31 -2.79
CA ASP A 163 16.79 15.73 -2.52
C ASP A 163 16.35 16.67 -3.65
N PRO A 164 16.44 16.31 -4.96
CA PRO A 164 15.95 17.15 -6.04
C PRO A 164 14.46 17.51 -5.91
N GLU A 165 13.63 16.57 -5.44
CA GLU A 165 12.18 16.77 -5.31
C GLU A 165 11.75 17.17 -3.90
N PHE A 166 12.51 16.77 -2.87
CA PHE A 166 12.04 16.75 -1.48
C PHE A 166 12.98 17.38 -0.46
N SER A 167 14.09 17.99 -0.87
CA SER A 167 15.04 18.65 0.07
C SER A 167 14.41 19.73 0.96
N TRP A 168 13.29 20.31 0.55
CA TRP A 168 12.54 21.29 1.34
C TRP A 168 11.84 20.69 2.58
N MET A 169 11.62 19.37 2.63
CA MET A 169 10.99 18.69 3.76
C MET A 169 11.95 18.31 4.89
N TYR A 170 13.27 18.38 4.65
CA TYR A 170 14.29 17.90 5.58
C TYR A 170 15.03 19.05 6.25
N GLN A 171 15.54 18.78 7.46
CA GLN A 171 16.23 19.78 8.26
C GLN A 171 17.62 20.07 7.71
N ALA A 172 18.40 19.03 7.37
CA ALA A 172 19.70 19.23 6.75
C ALA A 172 19.54 19.53 5.26
N LYS A 173 20.25 20.55 4.78
CA LYS A 173 20.35 20.83 3.35
C LYS A 173 21.34 19.85 2.70
N PRO A 174 21.16 19.54 1.40
CA PRO A 174 22.10 18.67 0.69
C PRO A 174 23.47 19.32 0.56
N HIS A 175 24.51 18.57 0.93
CA HIS A 175 25.93 18.90 0.81
C HIS A 175 26.68 17.70 0.19
N PRO A 176 26.41 17.35 -1.07
CA PRO A 176 26.91 16.11 -1.69
C PRO A 176 28.43 15.97 -1.69
N GLN A 177 29.17 17.09 -1.68
CA GLN A 177 30.63 17.13 -1.60
C GLN A 177 31.19 16.55 -0.29
N ASP A 178 30.40 16.47 0.77
CA ASP A 178 30.83 15.97 2.07
C ASP A 178 30.70 14.44 2.21
N ALA A 179 30.14 13.77 1.20
CA ALA A 179 29.93 12.32 1.21
C ALA A 179 31.25 11.55 1.01
N THR A 180 31.59 10.68 1.96
CA THR A 180 32.74 9.76 1.89
C THR A 180 32.31 8.30 1.68
N VAL A 181 31.03 8.01 1.89
CA VAL A 181 30.42 6.69 1.71
C VAL A 181 29.18 6.82 0.85
N LYS A 182 28.96 5.86 -0.05
CA LYS A 182 27.68 5.67 -0.72
C LYS A 182 26.94 4.50 -0.06
N ALA A 183 25.81 4.82 0.58
CA ALA A 183 24.91 3.84 1.16
C ALA A 183 23.74 3.59 0.20
N THR A 184 23.64 2.37 -0.31
CA THR A 184 22.57 1.97 -1.24
C THR A 184 21.66 0.94 -0.60
N ILE A 185 20.37 1.24 -0.49
CA ILE A 185 19.34 0.25 -0.13
C ILE A 185 18.74 -0.34 -1.40
N VAL A 186 18.64 -1.68 -1.46
CA VAL A 186 17.95 -2.39 -2.55
C VAL A 186 16.70 -3.07 -2.01
N SER A 187 15.55 -2.75 -2.59
CA SER A 187 14.22 -3.30 -2.25
C SER A 187 13.57 -3.94 -3.49
N PRO A 188 14.02 -5.15 -3.90
CA PRO A 188 13.57 -5.80 -5.13
C PRO A 188 12.16 -6.36 -4.97
N ASN A 189 11.21 -6.15 -5.88
CA ASN A 189 9.84 -6.66 -5.70
C ASN A 189 9.74 -8.16 -5.95
N LYS A 190 9.72 -8.99 -4.89
CA LYS A 190 9.75 -10.46 -5.01
C LYS A 190 8.53 -11.09 -5.71
N ASN A 191 7.45 -10.35 -5.88
CA ASN A 191 6.21 -10.87 -6.49
C ASN A 191 6.22 -10.79 -8.01
N ILE A 192 7.27 -10.22 -8.61
CA ILE A 192 7.45 -10.13 -10.06
C ILE A 192 8.88 -10.55 -10.45
N PRO A 193 9.07 -11.07 -11.68
CA PRO A 193 10.41 -11.27 -12.23
C PRO A 193 11.23 -9.98 -12.14
N GLN A 194 12.45 -10.08 -11.62
CA GLN A 194 13.34 -8.92 -11.54
C GLN A 194 13.82 -8.57 -12.95
N PRO A 195 13.80 -7.29 -13.35
CA PRO A 195 14.37 -6.88 -14.62
C PRO A 195 15.90 -7.00 -14.61
N ASP A 196 16.50 -7.29 -15.76
CA ASP A 196 17.95 -7.55 -15.89
C ASP A 196 18.81 -6.41 -15.32
N TRP A 197 18.43 -5.16 -15.57
CA TRP A 197 19.15 -3.99 -15.03
C TRP A 197 19.27 -4.01 -13.51
N LEU A 198 18.27 -4.54 -12.80
CA LEU A 198 18.29 -4.62 -11.33
C LEU A 198 19.19 -5.75 -10.85
N LEU A 199 19.24 -6.86 -11.59
CA LEU A 199 20.18 -7.96 -11.33
C LEU A 199 21.62 -7.50 -11.54
N ASP A 200 21.88 -6.79 -12.63
CA ASP A 200 23.20 -6.22 -12.94
C ASP A 200 23.60 -5.17 -11.90
N LYS A 201 22.69 -4.27 -11.53
CA LYS A 201 22.94 -3.28 -10.48
C LYS A 201 23.28 -3.94 -9.16
N ARG A 202 22.55 -4.98 -8.75
CA ARG A 202 22.83 -5.73 -7.52
C ARG A 202 24.18 -6.43 -7.57
N LYS A 203 24.56 -6.98 -8.72
CA LYS A 203 25.89 -7.56 -8.93
C LYS A 203 26.98 -6.49 -8.76
N GLN A 204 26.85 -5.34 -9.42
CA GLN A 204 27.80 -4.24 -9.29
C GLN A 204 27.93 -3.74 -7.85
N LEU A 205 26.80 -3.54 -7.15
CA LEU A 205 26.80 -3.11 -5.75
C LEU A 205 27.49 -4.14 -4.85
N ARG A 206 27.24 -5.43 -5.09
CA ARG A 206 27.89 -6.51 -4.35
C ARG A 206 29.41 -6.51 -4.52
N ASP A 207 29.87 -6.27 -5.74
CA ASP A 207 31.28 -6.34 -6.08
C ASP A 207 32.06 -5.10 -5.58
N ARG A 208 31.40 -3.95 -5.43
CA ARG A 208 32.00 -2.68 -4.95
C ARG A 208 31.84 -2.44 -3.46
N ALA A 209 30.86 -3.08 -2.83
CA ALA A 209 30.56 -2.82 -1.42
C ALA A 209 31.66 -3.37 -0.51
N HIS A 210 32.14 -2.51 0.38
CA HIS A 210 33.06 -2.90 1.44
C HIS A 210 32.33 -3.53 2.62
N ASP A 211 31.04 -3.19 2.82
CA ASP A 211 30.19 -3.78 3.85
C ASP A 211 28.74 -3.93 3.38
N ARG A 212 28.05 -4.96 3.88
CA ARG A 212 26.73 -5.42 3.39
C ARG A 212 25.89 -6.07 4.49
N ALA A 213 24.59 -5.78 4.48
CA ALA A 213 23.61 -6.45 5.34
C ALA A 213 22.28 -6.74 4.63
N LYS A 214 21.48 -7.63 5.22
CA LYS A 214 20.15 -7.99 4.72
C LYS A 214 19.15 -8.12 5.86
N PHE A 215 17.99 -7.48 5.70
CA PHE A 215 16.89 -7.46 6.65
C PHE A 215 15.60 -7.85 5.93
N GLY A 216 15.18 -9.10 6.09
CA GLY A 216 14.07 -9.66 5.31
C GLY A 216 14.35 -9.59 3.81
N ASN A 217 13.60 -8.76 3.10
CA ASN A 217 13.77 -8.54 1.65
C ASN A 217 14.55 -7.28 1.30
N VAL A 218 14.98 -6.50 2.30
CA VAL A 218 15.76 -5.28 2.13
C VAL A 218 17.24 -5.61 2.20
N GLU A 219 18.00 -5.19 1.21
CA GLU A 219 19.46 -5.37 1.14
C GLU A 219 20.13 -4.01 1.29
N VAL A 220 21.26 -3.95 1.99
CA VAL A 220 22.05 -2.75 2.22
C VAL A 220 23.46 -2.97 1.72
N TYR A 221 23.99 -2.00 0.99
CA TYR A 221 25.34 -2.00 0.43
C TYR A 221 26.03 -0.68 0.79
N LEU A 222 27.21 -0.75 1.37
CA LEU A 222 28.05 0.41 1.68
C LEU A 222 29.28 0.39 0.78
N GLU A 223 29.48 1.45 0.00
CA GLU A 223 30.61 1.65 -0.92
C GLU A 223 31.45 2.83 -0.42
N LYS A 224 32.78 2.75 -0.48
CA LYS A 224 33.63 3.94 -0.25
C LYS A 224 33.59 4.82 -1.49
N LEU A 225 33.54 6.13 -1.32
CA LEU A 225 33.63 7.12 -2.40
C LEU A 225 35.07 7.55 -2.64
#